data_AF-A0AAQ3Q814-F1
#
_entry.id   AF-A0AAQ3Q814-F1
#
_cell.length_a   1.000
_cell.length_b   1.000
_cell.length_c   1.000
_cell.angle_alpha   90.00
_cell.angle_beta   90.00
_cell.angle_gamma   90.00
#
_symmetry.space_group_name_H-M   'P 1'
#
loop_
_entity.id
_entity.type
_entity.pdbx_description
1 polymer ?
#
loop_
_entity_poly.entity_id
_entity_poly.type
_entity_poly.pdbx_seq_one_letter_code
_entity_poly.pdbx_strand_id
1 'polypeptide(L)'
;MASKNQHILLQFVLLLCIFCSSQGKEFIKPGQRRPSYIKRASSFSSAEERGSYDYIIVGGGTAGCPLAATLSRRFKVLLLERGGSPYGNRNISRLQNFHISLTDTSPSSPSQPFISTDGVINARARVLGGGSCINAGFYTRASPSYVNAAGWDGNLVNESYPWVERRIVFWPKIAPWQSALRDGLLEAGVSPFNGYTYDHVYGTKVGGTIFDPKGFRHTAADLLAAGKPQNLRVLLHATVQKIVFDTQGRRPKAVGVLFKDESGRQHEAVLRDGAGEVILTSGAIGSPHLLLLSGIGPESELEKWKIPVVLPNQHVGKGMSDNPMNSIFIPTKRPVRQSLIQTVGITKMGTFIEASSGFSQSSDSIRCHHGIMSAEIGQLSGIPPKERTLEAAQKYARNKQDLPWEAFRGGFILEKIEGPLSTGELTLVNKDISSNPSVTFNYFSHPRDLKKCVYGIRTIEKVLRTKHIVSLTGDDEYSMKVLLNMSVKANLNMIPKHTNDTASIEQFCRDTVVTIWHYHGGCHVGKVVDRDYRVLGVAGLRVIDGSTFVNSPGTNPQATVMMMGRYMGVKMLRERLGRAADGV
;
A
#
# COMPACT_ATOMS: atom_id res chain seq x y z
N MET A 1 -16.09 34.10 50.81
CA MET A 1 -14.85 33.73 50.08
C MET A 1 -15.08 32.47 49.22
N ALA A 2 -15.93 32.54 48.20
CA ALA A 2 -16.24 31.37 47.36
C ALA A 2 -16.49 31.70 45.88
N SER A 3 -16.15 32.90 45.40
CA SER A 3 -16.33 33.26 43.97
C SER A 3 -15.08 33.81 43.26
N LYS A 4 -13.93 33.85 43.93
CA LYS A 4 -12.65 34.26 43.31
C LYS A 4 -11.79 33.11 42.79
N ASN A 5 -12.08 31.86 43.16
CA ASN A 5 -11.30 30.69 42.71
C ASN A 5 -11.83 30.00 41.44
N GLN A 6 -13.02 30.35 40.95
CA GLN A 6 -13.55 29.78 39.69
C GLN A 6 -13.05 30.49 38.42
N HIS A 7 -12.62 31.76 38.51
CA HIS A 7 -12.10 32.48 37.35
C HIS A 7 -10.64 32.15 37.01
N ILE A 8 -9.83 31.73 37.99
CA ILE A 8 -8.43 31.32 37.76
C ILE A 8 -8.37 29.90 37.17
N LEU A 9 -9.31 29.02 37.53
CA LEU A 9 -9.37 27.66 36.99
C LEU A 9 -9.85 27.63 35.52
N LEU A 10 -10.77 28.53 35.14
CA LEU A 10 -11.24 28.64 33.75
C LEU A 10 -10.18 29.19 32.80
N GLN A 11 -9.28 30.07 33.26
CA GLN A 11 -8.16 30.57 32.45
C GLN A 11 -7.03 29.52 32.30
N PHE A 12 -6.82 28.63 33.27
CA PHE A 12 -5.87 27.52 33.13
C PHE A 12 -6.39 26.40 32.20
N VAL A 13 -7.70 26.14 32.18
CA VAL A 13 -8.31 25.17 31.24
C VAL A 13 -8.35 25.72 29.81
N LEU A 14 -8.55 27.03 29.62
CA LEU A 14 -8.44 27.64 28.29
C LEU A 14 -6.99 27.69 27.76
N LEU A 15 -5.97 27.80 28.62
CA LEU A 15 -4.56 27.70 28.19
C LEU A 15 -4.15 26.27 27.84
N LEU A 16 -4.72 25.24 28.47
CA LEU A 16 -4.46 23.83 28.12
C LEU A 16 -5.20 23.39 26.83
N CYS A 17 -6.35 23.99 26.51
CA CYS A 17 -7.04 23.75 25.24
C CYS A 17 -6.34 24.42 24.03
N ILE A 18 -5.45 25.40 24.25
CA ILE A 18 -4.62 25.99 23.19
C ILE A 18 -3.42 25.08 22.84
N PHE A 19 -3.10 24.06 23.64
CA PHE A 19 -2.00 23.12 23.37
C PHE A 19 -2.41 21.80 22.69
N CYS A 20 -3.70 21.54 22.45
CA CYS A 20 -4.16 20.39 21.66
C CYS A 20 -4.21 20.63 20.14
N SER A 21 -3.77 21.79 19.66
CA SER A 21 -3.65 22.11 18.22
C SER A 21 -2.22 21.93 17.66
N SER A 22 -1.42 21.00 18.21
CA SER A 22 -0.05 20.75 17.74
C SER A 22 0.11 19.53 16.82
N GLN A 23 -0.98 19.02 16.23
CA GLN A 23 -0.89 18.18 15.03
C GLN A 23 -0.35 19.04 13.87
N GLY A 24 0.98 19.17 13.77
CA GLY A 24 1.59 19.93 12.68
C GLY A 24 2.95 20.56 12.94
N LYS A 25 3.62 20.32 14.07
CA LYS A 25 5.05 20.64 14.13
C LYS A 25 5.82 19.55 13.38
N GLU A 26 6.22 19.87 12.14
CA GLU A 26 7.16 19.09 11.33
C GLU A 26 8.38 18.75 12.18
N PHE A 27 8.45 17.53 12.71
CA PHE A 27 9.62 17.07 13.45
C PHE A 27 10.68 16.65 12.43
N ILE A 28 11.30 17.66 11.84
CA ILE A 28 12.51 17.53 11.04
C ILE A 28 13.62 17.03 11.99
N LYS A 29 14.31 15.92 11.66
CA LYS A 29 15.56 15.56 12.35
C LYS A 29 16.46 16.81 12.35
N PRO A 30 17.13 17.18 13.46
CA PRO A 30 18.08 18.29 13.45
C PRO A 30 19.05 18.11 12.26
N GLY A 31 18.99 19.01 11.28
CA GLY A 31 19.80 18.97 10.05
C GLY A 31 19.10 18.55 8.74
N GLN A 32 17.87 18.01 8.74
CA GLN A 32 17.19 17.57 7.51
C GLN A 32 16.26 18.65 6.92
N ARG A 33 16.82 19.69 6.29
CA ARG A 33 15.99 20.63 5.50
C ARG A 33 15.25 19.88 4.40
N ARG A 34 13.96 20.17 4.22
CA ARG A 34 13.17 19.68 3.07
C ARG A 34 13.96 19.98 1.79
N PRO A 35 14.21 18.98 0.91
CA PRO A 35 14.97 19.23 -0.29
C PRO A 35 14.34 20.35 -1.13
N SER A 36 15.17 21.27 -1.63
CA SER A 36 14.70 22.49 -2.33
C SER A 36 13.87 22.19 -3.59
N TYR A 37 14.05 21.01 -4.17
CA TYR A 37 13.26 20.52 -5.31
C TYR A 37 11.85 20.05 -4.95
N ILE A 38 11.51 19.89 -3.67
CA ILE A 38 10.16 19.49 -3.21
C ILE A 38 9.38 20.73 -2.77
N LYS A 39 8.40 21.14 -3.57
CA LYS A 39 7.59 22.34 -3.35
C LYS A 39 6.10 21.99 -3.21
N ARG A 40 5.29 22.97 -2.81
CA ARG A 40 3.82 22.89 -2.91
C ARG A 40 3.37 23.14 -4.34
N ALA A 41 2.25 22.56 -4.74
CA ALA A 41 1.68 22.70 -6.08
C ALA A 41 1.40 24.16 -6.46
N SER A 42 0.96 24.99 -5.51
CA SER A 42 0.74 26.43 -5.72
C SER A 42 1.97 27.23 -6.17
N SER A 43 3.18 26.68 -6.02
CA SER A 43 4.42 27.30 -6.52
C SER A 43 4.63 27.14 -8.03
N PHE A 44 3.79 26.38 -8.71
CA PHE A 44 3.90 26.11 -10.14
C PHE A 44 3.27 27.24 -10.96
N SER A 45 3.98 27.71 -11.98
CA SER A 45 3.48 28.70 -12.93
C SER A 45 3.32 28.03 -14.29
N SER A 46 2.07 27.85 -14.74
CA SER A 46 1.80 27.18 -16.02
C SER A 46 2.39 27.94 -17.21
N ALA A 47 2.49 29.27 -17.12
CA ALA A 47 3.06 30.10 -18.19
C ALA A 47 4.59 29.96 -18.28
N GLU A 48 5.28 30.00 -17.14
CA GLU A 48 6.76 29.95 -17.09
C GLU A 48 7.30 28.54 -17.35
N GLU A 49 6.54 27.52 -16.98
CA GLU A 49 7.00 26.12 -16.99
C GLU A 49 6.48 25.34 -18.21
N ARG A 50 5.77 26.00 -19.14
CA ARG A 50 5.22 25.37 -20.34
C ARG A 50 6.35 24.78 -21.20
N GLY A 51 6.24 23.50 -21.56
CA GLY A 51 7.23 22.84 -22.41
C GLY A 51 8.60 22.62 -21.74
N SER A 52 8.69 22.78 -20.42
CA SER A 52 9.98 22.72 -19.70
C SER A 52 10.44 21.31 -19.32
N TYR A 53 9.53 20.33 -19.35
CA TYR A 53 9.80 18.97 -18.84
C TYR A 53 9.84 17.93 -19.96
N ASP A 54 10.86 17.09 -19.92
CA ASP A 54 10.94 15.91 -20.79
C ASP A 54 10.01 14.78 -20.28
N TYR A 55 9.79 14.72 -18.97
CA TYR A 55 8.91 13.73 -18.34
C TYR A 55 8.01 14.36 -17.28
N ILE A 56 6.72 13.99 -17.31
CA ILE A 56 5.77 14.27 -16.24
C ILE A 56 5.35 12.95 -15.62
N ILE A 57 5.69 12.74 -14.36
CA ILE A 57 5.36 11.54 -13.59
C ILE A 57 4.19 11.87 -12.66
N VAL A 58 3.11 11.10 -12.78
CA VAL A 58 1.88 11.27 -12.00
C VAL A 58 1.80 10.21 -10.91
N GLY A 59 2.01 10.63 -9.67
CA GLY A 59 2.03 9.79 -8.48
C GLY A 59 3.44 9.63 -7.92
N GLY A 60 3.75 10.33 -6.82
CA GLY A 60 5.02 10.24 -6.10
C GLY A 60 5.15 9.00 -5.23
N GLY A 61 4.71 7.84 -5.74
CA GLY A 61 4.59 6.60 -4.98
C GLY A 61 5.83 5.71 -4.99
N THR A 62 5.60 4.43 -4.66
CA THR A 62 6.63 3.39 -4.54
C THR A 62 7.44 3.20 -5.84
N ALA A 63 6.81 3.26 -7.01
CA ALA A 63 7.51 3.21 -8.31
C ALA A 63 7.93 4.60 -8.82
N GLY A 64 7.08 5.61 -8.59
CA GLY A 64 7.28 6.97 -9.11
C GLY A 64 8.54 7.65 -8.57
N CYS A 65 8.86 7.47 -7.29
CA CYS A 65 10.05 8.08 -6.69
C CYS A 65 11.38 7.58 -7.31
N PRO A 66 11.68 6.27 -7.34
CA PRO A 66 12.91 5.78 -7.99
C PRO A 66 12.94 6.04 -9.50
N LEU A 67 11.79 6.03 -10.17
CA LEU A 67 11.71 6.40 -11.59
C LEU A 67 12.12 7.87 -11.81
N ALA A 68 11.53 8.80 -11.04
CA ALA A 68 11.83 10.22 -11.13
C ALA A 68 13.30 10.52 -10.82
N ALA A 69 13.82 9.91 -9.75
CA ALA A 69 15.23 10.01 -9.38
C ALA A 69 16.13 9.60 -10.56
N THR A 70 15.83 8.46 -11.18
CA THR A 70 16.62 7.91 -12.29
C THR A 70 16.58 8.81 -13.52
N LEU A 71 15.39 9.14 -14.02
CA LEU A 71 15.24 9.97 -15.22
C LEU A 71 15.85 11.37 -15.05
N SER A 72 15.76 11.94 -13.84
CA SER A 72 16.30 13.28 -13.56
C SER A 72 17.82 13.39 -13.74
N ARG A 73 18.55 12.26 -13.74
CA ARG A 73 20.01 12.27 -13.97
C ARG A 73 20.39 12.89 -15.31
N ARG A 74 19.51 12.82 -16.32
CA ARG A 74 19.76 13.28 -17.69
C ARG A 74 18.68 14.22 -18.24
N PHE A 75 17.45 14.15 -17.73
CA PHE A 75 16.30 14.86 -18.27
C PHE A 75 15.59 15.73 -17.23
N LYS A 76 14.81 16.72 -17.66
CA LYS A 76 13.95 17.52 -16.79
C LYS A 76 12.68 16.74 -16.43
N VAL A 77 12.44 16.53 -15.15
CA VAL A 77 11.36 15.68 -14.61
C VAL A 77 10.49 16.47 -13.65
N LEU A 78 9.18 16.46 -13.90
CA LEU A 78 8.15 16.93 -12.98
C LEU A 78 7.47 15.72 -12.33
N LEU A 79 7.50 15.63 -11.01
CA LEU A 79 6.79 14.61 -10.24
C LEU A 79 5.62 15.26 -9.49
N LEU A 80 4.39 14.80 -9.76
CA LEU A 80 3.17 15.32 -9.16
C LEU A 80 2.62 14.31 -8.13
N GLU A 81 2.46 14.73 -6.88
CA GLU A 81 1.90 13.93 -5.81
C GLU A 81 0.70 14.63 -5.17
N ARG A 82 -0.44 13.94 -5.11
CA ARG A 82 -1.68 14.48 -4.52
C ARG A 82 -1.61 14.65 -3.00
N GLY A 83 -0.76 13.88 -2.33
CA GLY A 83 -0.56 13.90 -0.89
C GLY A 83 0.48 14.90 -0.40
N GLY A 84 0.64 14.92 0.92
CA GLY A 84 1.63 15.74 1.62
C GLY A 84 3.03 15.11 1.69
N SER A 85 3.86 15.69 2.57
CA SER A 85 5.23 15.24 2.81
C SER A 85 5.27 14.11 3.86
N PRO A 86 6.07 13.05 3.66
CA PRO A 86 6.32 12.06 4.71
C PRO A 86 7.26 12.60 5.79
N TYR A 87 8.13 13.56 5.43
CA TYR A 87 9.11 14.16 6.33
C TYR A 87 8.43 15.01 7.39
N GLY A 88 8.88 14.89 8.65
CA GLY A 88 8.33 15.64 9.77
C GLY A 88 7.09 15.01 10.40
N ASN A 89 6.49 13.99 9.78
CA ASN A 89 5.33 13.28 10.32
C ASN A 89 5.78 12.06 11.13
N ARG A 90 5.68 12.14 12.46
CA ARG A 90 6.09 11.06 13.37
C ARG A 90 5.21 9.81 13.23
N ASN A 91 3.95 9.95 12.83
CA ASN A 91 3.04 8.80 12.62
C ASN A 91 3.49 7.95 11.44
N ILE A 92 4.05 8.57 10.40
CA ILE A 92 4.66 7.87 9.26
C ILE A 92 6.03 7.32 9.65
N SER A 93 6.86 8.16 10.28
CA SER A 93 8.30 7.92 10.41
C SER A 93 8.70 6.87 11.46
N ARG A 94 7.79 6.41 12.32
CA ARG A 94 8.11 5.49 13.42
C ARG A 94 7.38 4.16 13.27
N LEU A 95 8.11 3.05 13.40
CA LEU A 95 7.55 1.69 13.42
C LEU A 95 6.40 1.58 14.42
N GLN A 96 6.56 2.16 15.60
CA GLN A 96 5.58 2.05 16.67
C GLN A 96 4.22 2.68 16.31
N ASN A 97 4.20 3.64 15.38
CA ASN A 97 3.01 4.35 14.94
C ASN A 97 2.43 3.80 13.62
N PHE A 98 2.91 2.66 13.11
CA PHE A 98 2.45 2.07 11.85
C PHE A 98 0.92 1.99 11.75
N HIS A 99 0.26 1.43 12.78
CA HIS A 99 -1.19 1.28 12.83
C HIS A 99 -1.89 2.65 12.83
N ILE A 100 -1.40 3.61 13.62
CA ILE A 100 -1.94 4.97 13.68
C ILE A 100 -1.99 5.59 12.29
N SER A 101 -0.88 5.54 11.55
CA SER A 101 -0.81 6.10 10.19
C SER A 101 -1.72 5.39 9.18
N LEU A 102 -1.90 4.08 9.32
CA LEU A 102 -2.76 3.30 8.43
C LEU A 102 -4.25 3.59 8.69
N THR A 103 -4.61 3.80 9.96
CA THR A 103 -5.97 4.05 10.46
C THR A 103 -6.38 5.52 10.47
N ASP A 104 -5.48 6.43 10.12
CA ASP A 104 -5.75 7.87 10.15
C ASP A 104 -6.82 8.22 9.10
N THR A 105 -7.92 8.83 9.54
CA THR A 105 -9.06 9.21 8.69
C THR A 105 -9.18 10.73 8.56
N SER A 106 -8.21 11.48 9.06
CA SER A 106 -8.20 12.92 8.95
C SER A 106 -8.20 13.36 7.48
N PRO A 107 -8.73 14.55 7.14
CA PRO A 107 -8.71 15.06 5.77
C PRO A 107 -7.31 15.13 5.15
N SER A 108 -6.26 15.29 5.96
CA SER A 108 -4.85 15.32 5.56
C SER A 108 -4.12 13.97 5.71
N SER A 109 -4.84 12.90 6.08
CA SER A 109 -4.26 11.58 6.33
C SER A 109 -3.42 11.07 5.15
N PRO A 110 -2.26 10.45 5.41
CA PRO A 110 -1.46 9.75 4.42
C PRO A 110 -2.12 8.44 3.95
N SER A 111 -3.16 7.98 4.63
CA SER A 111 -3.96 6.78 4.31
C SER A 111 -5.36 7.21 3.90
N GLN A 112 -5.76 6.89 2.67
CA GLN A 112 -7.12 7.08 2.20
C GLN A 112 -7.85 5.72 2.27
N PRO A 113 -8.77 5.54 3.23
CA PRO A 113 -9.53 4.30 3.35
C PRO A 113 -10.55 4.15 2.23
N PHE A 114 -10.90 2.90 1.89
CA PHE A 114 -12.02 2.53 1.03
C PHE A 114 -12.55 1.16 1.44
N ILE A 115 -13.74 0.79 0.97
CA ILE A 115 -14.33 -0.52 1.21
C ILE A 115 -14.57 -1.14 -0.17
N SER A 116 -14.08 -2.36 -0.40
CA SER A 116 -14.40 -3.07 -1.64
C SER A 116 -15.88 -3.46 -1.67
N THR A 117 -16.44 -3.70 -2.85
CA THR A 117 -17.82 -4.18 -2.99
C THR A 117 -18.03 -5.53 -2.31
N ASP A 118 -16.97 -6.31 -2.13
CA ASP A 118 -16.95 -7.55 -1.33
C ASP A 118 -17.20 -7.31 0.17
N GLY A 119 -17.09 -6.07 0.64
CA GLY A 119 -17.18 -5.72 2.06
C GLY A 119 -15.86 -5.82 2.81
N VAL A 120 -14.72 -5.84 2.12
CA VAL A 120 -13.39 -5.81 2.74
C VAL A 120 -12.90 -4.37 2.86
N ILE A 121 -12.56 -3.98 4.09
CA ILE A 121 -12.02 -2.65 4.38
C ILE A 121 -10.56 -2.59 3.91
N ASN A 122 -10.20 -1.51 3.25
CA ASN A 122 -8.92 -1.36 2.59
C ASN A 122 -8.41 0.09 2.69
N ALA A 123 -7.16 0.31 2.28
CA ALA A 123 -6.53 1.61 2.31
C ALA A 123 -5.56 1.79 1.15
N ARG A 124 -5.45 3.01 0.65
CA ARG A 124 -4.44 3.43 -0.33
C ARG A 124 -3.68 4.65 0.14
N ALA A 125 -2.41 4.76 -0.22
CA ALA A 125 -1.60 5.89 0.19
C ALA A 125 -2.01 7.20 -0.49
N ARG A 126 -1.76 8.30 0.22
CA ARG A 126 -1.94 9.69 -0.22
C ARG A 126 -0.86 10.57 0.40
N VAL A 127 0.40 10.28 0.05
CA VAL A 127 1.59 10.93 0.58
C VAL A 127 2.77 10.65 -0.37
N LEU A 128 3.73 11.56 -0.48
CA LEU A 128 4.99 11.30 -1.19
C LEU A 128 5.69 10.08 -0.56
N GLY A 129 6.16 9.16 -1.39
CA GLY A 129 6.63 7.82 -1.03
C GLY A 129 5.56 6.72 -1.15
N GLY A 130 4.27 7.09 -1.26
CA GLY A 130 3.16 6.17 -1.49
C GLY A 130 3.02 5.11 -0.41
N GLY A 131 2.72 3.87 -0.82
CA GLY A 131 2.47 2.75 0.10
C GLY A 131 3.62 2.46 1.08
N SER A 132 4.87 2.78 0.70
CA SER A 132 6.03 2.62 1.58
C SER A 132 5.95 3.45 2.88
N CYS A 133 5.14 4.52 2.89
CA CYS A 133 4.92 5.37 4.05
C CYS A 133 3.95 4.77 5.08
N ILE A 134 3.04 3.88 4.64
CA ILE A 134 1.96 3.35 5.49
C ILE A 134 1.99 1.83 5.64
N ASN A 135 2.89 1.12 4.95
CA ASN A 135 2.99 -0.35 5.00
C ASN A 135 3.71 -0.88 6.27
N ALA A 136 3.71 -2.20 6.43
CA ALA A 136 4.38 -2.89 7.54
C ALA A 136 5.91 -3.05 7.36
N GLY A 137 6.47 -2.55 6.26
CA GLY A 137 7.91 -2.41 6.05
C GLY A 137 8.70 -3.68 5.70
N PHE A 138 8.08 -4.85 5.59
CA PHE A 138 8.76 -6.11 5.19
C PHE A 138 9.26 -6.08 3.73
N TYR A 139 10.53 -6.40 3.50
CA TYR A 139 11.19 -6.29 2.20
C TYR A 139 11.65 -7.67 1.69
N THR A 140 11.17 -8.05 0.50
CA THR A 140 11.58 -9.28 -0.21
C THR A 140 11.53 -9.03 -1.72
N ARG A 141 12.51 -9.55 -2.46
CA ARG A 141 12.57 -9.54 -3.93
C ARG A 141 11.50 -10.47 -4.52
N ALA A 142 11.19 -10.26 -5.80
CA ALA A 142 10.44 -11.23 -6.60
C ALA A 142 11.27 -12.49 -6.83
N SER A 143 10.61 -13.61 -7.12
CA SER A 143 11.31 -14.83 -7.53
C SER A 143 11.91 -14.68 -8.94
N PRO A 144 12.98 -15.43 -9.28
CA PRO A 144 13.49 -15.48 -10.64
C PRO A 144 12.43 -15.92 -11.67
N SER A 145 11.52 -16.82 -11.28
CA SER A 145 10.40 -17.25 -12.13
C SER A 145 9.45 -16.10 -12.46
N TYR A 146 9.16 -15.22 -11.49
CA TYR A 146 8.36 -14.02 -11.71
C TYR A 146 9.06 -13.04 -12.65
N VAL A 147 10.36 -12.79 -12.42
CA VAL A 147 11.17 -11.91 -13.27
C VAL A 147 11.15 -12.37 -14.74
N ASN A 148 11.32 -13.68 -14.96
CA ASN A 148 11.25 -14.27 -16.31
C ASN A 148 9.84 -14.16 -16.90
N ALA A 149 8.79 -14.46 -16.14
CA ALA A 149 7.40 -14.36 -16.61
C ALA A 149 6.99 -12.92 -16.94
N ALA A 150 7.55 -11.93 -16.23
CA ALA A 150 7.37 -10.51 -16.53
C ALA A 150 8.15 -10.05 -17.78
N GLY A 151 9.08 -10.86 -18.29
CA GLY A 151 9.95 -10.50 -19.42
C GLY A 151 10.98 -9.42 -19.07
N TRP A 152 11.39 -9.34 -17.80
CA TRP A 152 12.41 -8.38 -17.37
C TRP A 152 13.82 -8.95 -17.60
N ASP A 153 14.74 -8.06 -17.97
CA ASP A 153 16.17 -8.34 -18.06
C ASP A 153 16.72 -8.64 -16.66
N GLY A 154 17.17 -9.88 -16.44
CA GLY A 154 17.67 -10.34 -15.15
C GLY A 154 18.90 -9.56 -14.65
N ASN A 155 19.77 -9.10 -15.55
CA ASN A 155 20.94 -8.31 -15.18
C ASN A 155 20.52 -6.94 -14.67
N LEU A 156 19.63 -6.26 -15.40
CA LEU A 156 19.14 -4.95 -14.97
C LEU A 156 18.28 -5.03 -13.70
N VAL A 157 17.57 -6.14 -13.48
CA VAL A 157 16.90 -6.42 -12.20
C VAL A 157 17.93 -6.57 -11.07
N ASN A 158 19.00 -7.32 -11.30
CA ASN A 158 20.09 -7.52 -10.35
C ASN A 158 20.93 -6.24 -10.10
N GLU A 159 20.89 -5.26 -11.00
CA GLU A 159 21.42 -3.92 -10.76
C GLU A 159 20.45 -3.06 -9.92
N SER A 160 19.15 -3.18 -10.20
CA SER A 160 18.12 -2.28 -9.68
C SER A 160 17.71 -2.60 -8.24
N TYR A 161 17.62 -3.89 -7.85
CA TYR A 161 17.34 -4.26 -6.45
C TYR A 161 18.41 -3.74 -5.48
N PRO A 162 19.72 -4.04 -5.67
CA PRO A 162 20.77 -3.53 -4.79
C PRO A 162 20.86 -2.00 -4.75
N TRP A 163 20.44 -1.30 -5.81
CA TRP A 163 20.35 0.16 -5.81
C TRP A 163 19.35 0.67 -4.76
N VAL A 164 18.19 0.02 -4.62
CA VAL A 164 17.20 0.33 -3.58
C VAL A 164 17.71 -0.10 -2.20
N GLU A 165 18.21 -1.33 -2.10
CA GLU A 165 18.59 -1.96 -0.83
C GLU A 165 19.64 -1.15 -0.07
N ARG A 166 20.70 -0.72 -0.75
CA ARG A 166 21.79 0.05 -0.15
C ARG A 166 21.36 1.42 0.40
N ARG A 167 20.16 1.90 0.08
CA ARG A 167 19.69 3.24 0.45
C ARG A 167 18.69 3.23 1.60
N ILE A 168 17.79 2.24 1.63
CA ILE A 168 16.62 2.29 2.51
C ILE A 168 16.27 0.95 3.18
N VAL A 169 17.04 -0.12 2.96
CA VAL A 169 16.73 -1.45 3.48
C VAL A 169 17.76 -1.89 4.51
N PHE A 170 17.26 -2.51 5.58
CA PHE A 170 18.03 -2.95 6.73
C PHE A 170 17.68 -4.40 7.07
N TRP A 171 18.57 -5.08 7.77
CA TRP A 171 18.27 -6.36 8.40
C TRP A 171 17.63 -6.15 9.76
N PRO A 172 16.49 -6.81 10.07
CA PRO A 172 15.85 -6.63 11.35
C PRO A 172 16.61 -7.38 12.47
N LYS A 173 16.63 -6.78 13.67
CA LYS A 173 16.88 -7.56 14.89
C LYS A 173 15.63 -8.39 15.17
N ILE A 174 15.79 -9.72 15.15
CA ILE A 174 14.65 -10.63 15.28
C ILE A 174 14.00 -10.48 16.67
N ALA A 175 12.70 -10.20 16.69
CA ALA A 175 11.94 -10.09 17.94
C ALA A 175 11.59 -11.48 18.50
N PRO A 176 11.39 -11.64 19.82
CA PRO A 176 11.04 -12.94 20.41
C PRO A 176 9.84 -13.64 19.73
N TRP A 177 8.79 -12.86 19.39
CA TRP A 177 7.64 -13.35 18.64
C TRP A 177 8.02 -13.92 17.26
N GLN A 178 8.91 -13.23 16.56
CA GLN A 178 9.37 -13.60 15.21
C GLN A 178 10.32 -14.80 15.25
N SER A 179 11.12 -14.95 16.32
CA SER A 179 11.93 -16.14 16.58
C SER A 179 11.06 -17.35 16.86
N ALA A 180 10.03 -17.22 17.70
CA ALA A 180 9.10 -18.30 17.99
C ALA A 180 8.32 -18.73 16.74
N LEU A 181 7.90 -17.78 15.89
CA LEU A 181 7.33 -18.10 14.60
C LEU A 181 8.33 -18.89 13.73
N ARG A 182 9.58 -18.43 13.64
CA ARG A 182 10.62 -19.11 12.83
C ARG A 182 10.79 -20.55 13.26
N ASP A 183 10.97 -20.79 14.56
CA ASP A 183 11.24 -22.12 15.09
C ASP A 183 9.99 -23.01 14.99
N GLY A 184 8.81 -22.45 15.26
CA GLY A 184 7.53 -23.14 15.09
C GLY A 184 7.23 -23.51 13.62
N LEU A 185 7.59 -22.66 12.66
CA LEU A 185 7.48 -22.98 11.24
C LEU A 185 8.38 -24.15 10.83
N LEU A 186 9.62 -24.19 11.34
CA LEU A 186 10.55 -25.28 11.07
C LEU A 186 10.05 -26.59 11.67
N GLU A 187 9.59 -26.57 12.93
CA GLU A 187 8.99 -27.73 13.60
C GLU A 187 7.71 -28.21 12.89
N ALA A 188 6.90 -27.29 12.36
CA ALA A 188 5.72 -27.60 11.56
C ALA A 188 6.00 -28.08 10.13
N GLY A 189 7.28 -28.16 9.72
CA GLY A 189 7.70 -28.71 8.43
C GLY A 189 7.85 -27.68 7.29
N VAL A 190 7.83 -26.38 7.58
CA VAL A 190 8.13 -25.30 6.61
C VAL A 190 9.65 -25.06 6.58
N SER A 191 10.38 -26.09 6.18
CA SER A 191 11.84 -26.13 6.08
C SER A 191 12.31 -25.99 4.63
N PRO A 192 13.59 -25.64 4.36
CA PRO A 192 14.68 -25.35 5.30
C PRO A 192 14.58 -23.94 5.92
N PHE A 193 15.48 -23.64 6.86
CA PHE A 193 15.74 -22.26 7.25
C PHE A 193 16.76 -21.63 6.29
N ASN A 194 16.34 -20.62 5.54
CA ASN A 194 17.17 -19.94 4.54
C ASN A 194 17.95 -18.73 5.11
N GLY A 195 17.99 -18.57 6.44
CA GLY A 195 18.68 -17.45 7.06
C GLY A 195 18.04 -16.09 6.74
N TYR A 196 18.90 -15.06 6.72
CA TYR A 196 18.56 -13.71 6.29
C TYR A 196 18.74 -13.60 4.78
N THR A 197 17.65 -13.38 4.06
CA THR A 197 17.71 -13.24 2.60
C THR A 197 16.61 -12.31 2.09
N TYR A 198 16.90 -11.55 1.04
CA TYR A 198 15.88 -10.80 0.32
C TYR A 198 15.11 -11.68 -0.66
N ASP A 199 15.64 -12.84 -1.06
CA ASP A 199 15.04 -13.63 -2.12
C ASP A 199 13.73 -14.29 -1.67
N HIS A 200 12.75 -14.33 -2.57
CA HIS A 200 11.52 -15.08 -2.34
C HIS A 200 11.77 -16.56 -2.63
N VAL A 201 11.97 -17.35 -1.57
CA VAL A 201 12.37 -18.76 -1.64
C VAL A 201 11.53 -19.62 -0.71
N TYR A 202 11.23 -20.84 -1.15
CA TYR A 202 10.53 -21.84 -0.34
C TYR A 202 11.26 -22.13 0.98
N GLY A 203 10.51 -22.35 2.04
CA GLY A 203 11.01 -22.60 3.41
C GLY A 203 10.80 -21.39 4.32
N THR A 204 11.50 -21.40 5.45
CA THR A 204 11.43 -20.31 6.45
C THR A 204 12.60 -19.36 6.26
N LYS A 205 12.35 -18.05 6.32
CA LYS A 205 13.39 -17.02 6.16
C LYS A 205 13.12 -15.80 7.04
N VAL A 206 14.16 -15.00 7.24
CA VAL A 206 14.05 -13.62 7.73
C VAL A 206 14.26 -12.67 6.54
N GLY A 207 13.30 -11.78 6.32
CA GLY A 207 13.35 -10.78 5.25
C GLY A 207 14.03 -9.47 5.66
N GLY A 208 14.20 -8.57 4.69
CA GLY A 208 14.63 -7.21 4.96
C GLY A 208 13.52 -6.37 5.58
N THR A 209 13.87 -5.16 6.00
CA THR A 209 12.91 -4.16 6.45
C THR A 209 13.32 -2.76 6.02
N ILE A 210 12.35 -1.87 5.80
CA ILE A 210 12.61 -0.44 5.58
C ILE A 210 12.67 0.36 6.89
N PHE A 211 12.61 -0.30 8.04
CA PHE A 211 12.82 0.34 9.34
C PHE A 211 14.29 0.15 9.77
N ASP A 212 14.95 1.25 10.13
CA ASP A 212 16.30 1.21 10.66
C ASP A 212 16.34 0.56 12.07
N PRO A 213 17.52 0.23 12.62
CA PRO A 213 17.63 -0.34 13.96
C PRO A 213 17.04 0.52 15.10
N LYS A 214 16.77 1.81 14.85
CA LYS A 214 16.12 2.74 15.80
C LYS A 214 14.61 2.85 15.56
N GLY A 215 14.05 2.03 14.67
CA GLY A 215 12.63 2.00 14.31
C GLY A 215 12.19 3.19 13.46
N PHE A 216 13.12 3.91 12.81
CA PHE A 216 12.80 4.98 11.87
C PHE A 216 12.53 4.39 10.49
N ARG A 217 11.41 4.79 9.88
CA ARG A 217 11.01 4.35 8.55
C ARG A 217 11.81 5.09 7.47
N HIS A 218 12.38 4.33 6.54
CA HIS A 218 12.90 4.84 5.27
C HIS A 218 11.90 4.51 4.16
N THR A 219 11.62 5.46 3.28
CA THR A 219 10.51 5.33 2.30
C THR A 219 11.03 5.46 0.88
N ALA A 220 10.19 5.14 -0.11
CA ALA A 220 10.52 5.39 -1.51
C ALA A 220 10.82 6.88 -1.77
N ALA A 221 10.29 7.81 -0.97
CA ALA A 221 10.61 9.24 -1.09
C ALA A 221 12.10 9.54 -0.85
N ASP A 222 12.78 8.75 -0.01
CA ASP A 222 14.22 8.92 0.25
C ASP A 222 15.07 8.62 -0.99
N LEU A 223 14.55 7.79 -1.91
CA LEU A 223 15.23 7.45 -3.16
C LEU A 223 15.34 8.65 -4.12
N LEU A 224 14.51 9.69 -3.93
CA LEU A 224 14.59 10.93 -4.70
C LEU A 224 15.91 11.66 -4.50
N ALA A 225 16.59 11.45 -3.36
CA ALA A 225 17.90 12.04 -3.09
C ALA A 225 19.00 11.56 -4.07
N ALA A 226 18.77 10.45 -4.79
CA ALA A 226 19.67 9.98 -5.83
C ALA A 226 19.46 10.66 -7.20
N GLY A 227 18.42 11.49 -7.32
CA GLY A 227 18.17 12.29 -8.51
C GLY A 227 19.06 13.53 -8.59
N LYS A 228 19.06 14.22 -9.72
CA LYS A 228 19.78 15.49 -9.91
C LYS A 228 18.86 16.65 -9.54
N PRO A 229 19.11 17.40 -8.44
CA PRO A 229 18.19 18.43 -7.95
C PRO A 229 17.83 19.52 -8.96
N GLN A 230 18.75 19.88 -9.86
CA GLN A 230 18.51 20.89 -10.89
C GLN A 230 17.57 20.42 -12.01
N ASN A 231 17.34 19.11 -12.08
CA ASN A 231 16.54 18.47 -13.12
C ASN A 231 15.24 17.86 -12.58
N LEU A 232 15.09 17.78 -11.26
CA LEU A 232 13.94 17.19 -10.61
C LEU A 232 13.13 18.30 -9.96
N ARG A 233 11.82 18.34 -10.21
CA ARG A 233 10.86 19.14 -9.46
C ARG A 233 9.76 18.23 -8.94
N VAL A 234 9.47 18.29 -7.65
CA VAL A 234 8.41 17.52 -7.01
C VAL A 234 7.37 18.48 -6.45
N LEU A 235 6.12 18.32 -6.85
CA LEU A 235 4.99 19.10 -6.34
C LEU A 235 4.10 18.24 -5.45
N LEU A 236 4.00 18.63 -4.18
CA LEU A 236 3.06 18.05 -3.22
C LEU A 236 1.71 18.73 -3.33
N HIS A 237 0.65 18.03 -2.92
CA HIS A 237 -0.73 18.47 -3.04
C HIS A 237 -1.15 18.80 -4.49
N ALA A 238 -0.50 18.17 -5.47
CA ALA A 238 -0.82 18.29 -6.89
C ALA A 238 -1.76 17.16 -7.30
N THR A 239 -3.07 17.42 -7.28
CA THR A 239 -4.07 16.42 -7.64
C THR A 239 -4.33 16.46 -9.14
N VAL A 240 -3.67 15.58 -9.89
CA VAL A 240 -3.88 15.42 -11.34
C VAL A 240 -5.31 14.99 -11.61
N GLN A 241 -6.03 15.77 -12.42
CA GLN A 241 -7.43 15.55 -12.76
C GLN A 241 -7.59 14.80 -14.08
N LYS A 242 -6.71 15.07 -15.06
CA LYS A 242 -6.84 14.56 -16.42
C LYS A 242 -5.51 14.59 -17.16
N ILE A 243 -5.31 13.63 -18.07
CA ILE A 243 -4.25 13.67 -19.09
C ILE A 243 -4.77 14.48 -20.29
N VAL A 244 -3.91 15.35 -20.83
CA VAL A 244 -4.19 16.16 -22.02
C VAL A 244 -3.65 15.44 -23.24
N PHE A 245 -4.46 15.33 -24.29
CA PHE A 245 -4.11 14.65 -25.53
C PHE A 245 -4.18 15.60 -26.72
N ASP A 246 -3.20 15.47 -27.62
CA ASP A 246 -3.35 15.88 -29.01
C ASP A 246 -3.96 14.71 -29.79
N THR A 247 -5.13 14.95 -30.39
CA THR A 247 -5.90 13.96 -31.15
C THR A 247 -5.93 14.26 -32.66
N GLN A 248 -5.11 15.19 -33.15
CA GLN A 248 -5.06 15.52 -34.59
C GLN A 248 -4.35 14.44 -35.41
N GLY A 249 -3.43 13.69 -34.78
CA GLY A 249 -2.69 12.61 -35.42
C GLY A 249 -3.47 11.29 -35.54
N ARG A 250 -2.87 10.29 -36.21
CA ARG A 250 -3.45 8.93 -36.36
C ARG A 250 -3.73 8.20 -35.04
N ARG A 251 -2.99 8.55 -33.98
CA ARG A 251 -3.17 8.04 -32.63
C ARG A 251 -3.10 9.22 -31.66
N PRO A 252 -3.90 9.22 -30.58
CA PRO A 252 -3.81 10.26 -29.57
C PRO A 252 -2.40 10.28 -28.95
N LYS A 253 -1.85 11.47 -28.76
CA LYS A 253 -0.56 11.68 -28.10
C LYS A 253 -0.78 12.40 -26.78
N ALA A 254 -0.30 11.84 -25.67
CA ALA A 254 -0.29 12.56 -24.40
C ALA A 254 0.71 13.73 -24.48
N VAL A 255 0.24 14.94 -24.20
CA VAL A 255 1.03 16.18 -24.30
C VAL A 255 1.23 16.86 -22.94
N GLY A 256 0.48 16.45 -21.92
CA GLY A 256 0.55 17.06 -20.61
C GLY A 256 -0.52 16.55 -19.66
N VAL A 257 -0.69 17.25 -18.55
CA VAL A 257 -1.71 16.96 -17.53
C VAL A 257 -2.32 18.23 -16.96
N LEU A 258 -3.59 18.15 -16.59
CA LEU A 258 -4.27 19.15 -15.77
C LEU A 258 -4.24 18.69 -14.31
N PHE A 259 -3.87 19.57 -13.38
CA PHE A 259 -3.88 19.27 -11.96
C PHE A 259 -4.39 20.44 -11.13
N LYS A 260 -4.91 20.15 -9.94
CA LYS A 260 -5.28 21.15 -8.95
C LYS A 260 -4.23 21.24 -7.85
N ASP A 261 -3.95 22.45 -7.40
CA ASP A 261 -3.12 22.69 -6.21
C ASP A 261 -3.93 22.60 -4.91
N GLU A 262 -3.26 22.81 -3.79
CA GLU A 262 -3.88 22.76 -2.45
C GLU A 262 -4.98 23.82 -2.24
N SER A 263 -5.02 24.87 -3.06
CA SER A 263 -6.06 25.91 -3.03
C SER A 263 -7.23 25.63 -3.98
N GLY A 264 -7.18 24.51 -4.72
CA GLY A 264 -8.17 24.14 -5.72
C GLY A 264 -7.96 24.82 -7.08
N ARG A 265 -6.91 25.62 -7.24
CA ARG A 265 -6.58 26.29 -8.50
C ARG A 265 -6.06 25.28 -9.50
N GLN A 266 -6.54 25.37 -10.74
CA GLN A 266 -6.14 24.49 -11.82
C GLN A 266 -4.86 25.00 -12.49
N HIS A 267 -3.99 24.05 -12.83
CA HIS A 267 -2.72 24.24 -13.51
C HIS A 267 -2.60 23.25 -14.66
N GLU A 268 -1.80 23.61 -15.66
CA GLU A 268 -1.48 22.77 -16.80
C GLU A 268 0.04 22.58 -16.89
N ALA A 269 0.49 21.32 -16.85
CA ALA A 269 1.88 20.98 -17.12
C ALA A 269 1.97 20.34 -18.51
N VAL A 270 2.70 21.00 -19.41
CA VAL A 270 2.88 20.56 -20.81
C VAL A 270 4.30 20.02 -21.00
N LEU A 271 4.41 18.89 -21.67
CA LEU A 271 5.68 18.28 -22.06
C LEU A 271 6.43 19.18 -23.04
N ARG A 272 7.76 19.08 -23.01
CA ARG A 272 8.61 19.60 -24.08
C ARG A 272 8.26 18.92 -25.40
N ASP A 273 8.37 19.67 -26.49
CA ASP A 273 8.22 19.14 -27.83
C ASP A 273 9.17 17.96 -28.12
N GLY A 274 8.73 17.08 -29.01
CA GLY A 274 9.45 15.86 -29.38
C GLY A 274 9.02 14.64 -28.57
N ALA A 275 10.00 13.92 -28.00
CA ALA A 275 9.85 12.61 -27.40
C ALA A 275 9.64 12.64 -25.87
N GLY A 276 8.95 13.66 -25.36
CA GLY A 276 8.53 13.69 -23.97
C GLY A 276 7.42 12.67 -23.67
N GLU A 277 7.32 12.20 -22.42
CA GLU A 277 6.31 11.22 -22.01
C GLU A 277 5.63 11.59 -20.68
N VAL A 278 4.31 11.38 -20.62
CA VAL A 278 3.56 11.32 -19.35
C VAL A 278 3.63 9.88 -18.83
N ILE A 279 3.95 9.71 -17.55
CA ILE A 279 4.08 8.38 -16.94
C ILE A 279 3.19 8.31 -15.70
N LEU A 280 2.25 7.38 -15.70
CA LEU A 280 1.41 7.11 -14.54
C LEU A 280 2.12 6.14 -13.60
N THR A 281 2.28 6.57 -12.35
CA THR A 281 2.76 5.75 -11.23
C THR A 281 1.83 5.94 -10.02
N SER A 282 0.52 6.07 -10.28
CA SER A 282 -0.55 6.36 -9.31
C SER A 282 -1.08 5.12 -8.59
N GLY A 283 -0.47 3.95 -8.84
CA GLY A 283 -0.79 2.68 -8.21
C GLY A 283 -2.01 1.98 -8.80
N ALA A 284 -2.27 0.77 -8.32
CA ALA A 284 -3.34 -0.13 -8.77
C ALA A 284 -4.73 0.50 -8.82
N ILE A 285 -5.02 1.47 -7.94
CA ILE A 285 -6.30 2.20 -7.96
C ILE A 285 -6.20 3.48 -8.79
N GLY A 286 -5.13 4.27 -8.60
CA GLY A 286 -5.04 5.62 -9.17
C GLY A 286 -4.81 5.63 -10.68
N SER A 287 -3.99 4.72 -11.20
CA SER A 287 -3.64 4.68 -12.63
C SER A 287 -4.82 4.31 -13.53
N PRO A 288 -5.57 3.20 -13.31
CA PRO A 288 -6.77 2.93 -14.10
C PRO A 288 -7.85 3.99 -13.89
N HIS A 289 -8.02 4.52 -12.68
CA HIS A 289 -8.98 5.59 -12.41
C HIS A 289 -8.70 6.84 -13.26
N LEU A 290 -7.44 7.27 -13.33
CA LEU A 290 -7.05 8.44 -14.11
C LEU A 290 -7.17 8.19 -15.63
N LEU A 291 -6.88 6.98 -16.11
CA LEU A 291 -7.10 6.62 -17.52
C LEU A 291 -8.58 6.74 -17.89
N LEU A 292 -9.48 6.18 -17.06
CA LEU A 292 -10.93 6.28 -17.26
C LEU A 292 -11.40 7.74 -17.30
N LEU A 293 -11.00 8.57 -16.33
CA LEU A 293 -11.36 10.00 -16.29
C LEU A 293 -10.73 10.81 -17.44
N SER A 294 -9.67 10.29 -18.05
CA SER A 294 -9.02 10.89 -19.21
C SER A 294 -9.57 10.40 -20.55
N GLY A 295 -10.60 9.55 -20.55
CA GLY A 295 -11.26 9.07 -21.76
C GLY A 295 -10.64 7.82 -22.38
N ILE A 296 -9.82 7.07 -21.64
CA ILE A 296 -9.26 5.79 -22.07
C ILE A 296 -9.89 4.68 -21.24
N GLY A 297 -10.75 3.85 -21.85
CA GLY A 297 -11.48 2.81 -21.12
C GLY A 297 -12.62 2.16 -21.88
N PRO A 298 -13.42 1.30 -21.22
CA PRO A 298 -14.64 0.73 -21.79
C PRO A 298 -15.62 1.81 -22.23
N GLU A 299 -16.06 1.79 -23.48
CA GLU A 299 -16.98 2.82 -24.04
C GLU A 299 -18.24 2.97 -23.20
N SER A 300 -18.86 1.86 -22.81
CA SER A 300 -20.07 1.85 -21.97
C SER A 300 -19.87 2.54 -20.61
N GLU A 301 -18.71 2.41 -19.98
CA GLU A 301 -18.40 3.10 -18.73
C GLU A 301 -18.14 4.60 -18.96
N LEU A 302 -17.44 4.96 -20.04
CA LEU A 302 -17.19 6.35 -20.40
C LEU A 302 -18.49 7.10 -20.77
N GLU A 303 -19.37 6.47 -21.54
CA GLU A 303 -20.68 6.98 -21.91
C GLU A 303 -21.59 7.19 -20.70
N LYS A 304 -21.65 6.21 -19.79
CA LYS A 304 -22.40 6.29 -18.52
C LYS A 304 -22.05 7.55 -17.73
N TRP A 305 -20.78 7.94 -17.73
CA TRP A 305 -20.30 9.13 -17.02
C TRP A 305 -20.18 10.38 -17.89
N LYS A 306 -20.59 10.31 -19.16
CA LYS A 306 -20.49 11.39 -20.16
C LYS A 306 -19.06 11.92 -20.28
N ILE A 307 -18.09 11.00 -20.32
CA ILE A 307 -16.68 11.29 -20.52
C ILE A 307 -16.38 11.11 -22.02
N PRO A 308 -15.84 12.12 -22.72
CA PRO A 308 -15.45 11.98 -24.12
C PRO A 308 -14.43 10.85 -24.28
N VAL A 309 -14.71 9.94 -25.23
CA VAL A 309 -13.82 8.82 -25.53
C VAL A 309 -12.61 9.35 -26.32
N VAL A 310 -11.42 9.15 -25.77
CA VAL A 310 -10.13 9.41 -26.44
C VAL A 310 -9.66 8.13 -27.13
N LEU A 311 -9.74 7.00 -26.42
CA LEU A 311 -9.41 5.69 -26.97
C LEU A 311 -10.20 4.59 -26.26
N PRO A 312 -11.01 3.80 -26.97
CA PRO A 312 -11.70 2.66 -26.37
C PRO A 312 -10.70 1.57 -25.96
N ASN A 313 -10.75 1.15 -24.69
CA ASN A 313 -10.01 -0.01 -24.19
C ASN A 313 -10.81 -0.71 -23.09
N GLN A 314 -11.40 -1.86 -23.45
CA GLN A 314 -12.27 -2.64 -22.57
C GLN A 314 -11.58 -3.23 -21.33
N HIS A 315 -10.24 -3.18 -21.26
CA HIS A 315 -9.46 -3.79 -20.18
C HIS A 315 -9.02 -2.82 -19.08
N VAL A 316 -9.17 -1.51 -19.26
CA VAL A 316 -8.84 -0.53 -18.21
C VAL A 316 -9.77 -0.74 -17.02
N GLY A 317 -9.19 -0.88 -15.83
CA GLY A 317 -9.91 -1.20 -14.60
C GLY A 317 -10.34 -2.67 -14.46
N LYS A 318 -10.05 -3.55 -15.43
CA LYS A 318 -10.39 -4.97 -15.34
C LYS A 318 -9.26 -5.81 -14.75
N GLY A 319 -9.63 -6.96 -14.18
CA GLY A 319 -8.68 -7.90 -13.58
C GLY A 319 -8.04 -7.36 -12.31
N MET A 320 -8.80 -6.59 -11.52
CA MET A 320 -8.36 -6.13 -10.20
C MET A 320 -8.22 -7.34 -9.27
N SER A 321 -7.09 -7.45 -8.59
CA SER A 321 -6.81 -8.57 -7.70
C SER A 321 -6.31 -8.05 -6.36
N ASP A 322 -6.68 -8.71 -5.27
CA ASP A 322 -6.12 -8.46 -3.95
C ASP A 322 -5.88 -9.80 -3.27
N ASN A 323 -4.67 -10.02 -2.78
CA ASN A 323 -4.34 -11.28 -2.14
C ASN A 323 -5.13 -11.39 -0.82
N PRO A 324 -5.97 -12.44 -0.67
CA PRO A 324 -6.61 -12.74 0.61
C PRO A 324 -5.58 -12.89 1.74
N MET A 325 -5.89 -12.27 2.88
CA MET A 325 -5.25 -12.56 4.17
C MET A 325 -6.29 -13.11 5.14
N ASN A 326 -5.89 -14.14 5.87
CA ASN A 326 -6.63 -14.65 7.03
C ASN A 326 -5.68 -14.72 8.23
N SER A 327 -6.20 -14.54 9.44
CA SER A 327 -5.36 -14.44 10.64
C SER A 327 -5.97 -15.16 11.83
N ILE A 328 -5.12 -15.79 12.63
CA ILE A 328 -5.46 -16.33 13.95
C ILE A 328 -4.83 -15.45 15.01
N PHE A 329 -5.66 -14.86 15.87
CA PHE A 329 -5.24 -14.09 17.03
C PHE A 329 -4.82 -15.02 18.16
N ILE A 330 -3.73 -14.66 18.83
CA ILE A 330 -3.07 -15.45 19.85
C ILE A 330 -2.95 -14.56 21.10
N PRO A 331 -3.84 -14.74 22.09
CA PRO A 331 -3.79 -13.98 23.33
C PRO A 331 -2.58 -14.38 24.18
N THR A 332 -2.11 -13.45 25.01
CA THR A 332 -1.06 -13.70 26.02
C THR A 332 -1.46 -13.09 27.35
N LYS A 333 -1.05 -13.72 28.47
CA LYS A 333 -1.30 -13.19 29.82
C LYS A 333 -0.63 -11.83 30.08
N ARG A 334 0.50 -11.56 29.41
CA ARG A 334 1.29 -10.34 29.55
C ARG A 334 1.37 -9.63 28.20
N PRO A 335 1.34 -8.28 28.17
CA PRO A 335 1.57 -7.52 26.95
C PRO A 335 2.90 -7.91 26.32
N VAL A 336 2.89 -8.15 25.01
CA VAL A 336 4.10 -8.45 24.25
C VAL A 336 4.63 -7.19 23.58
N ARG A 337 5.96 -7.14 23.40
CA ARG A 337 6.59 -6.04 22.65
C ARG A 337 6.09 -6.06 21.20
N GLN A 338 5.88 -4.86 20.67
CA GLN A 338 5.52 -4.71 19.27
C GLN A 338 6.60 -5.27 18.34
N SER A 339 6.18 -6.12 17.41
CA SER A 339 6.98 -6.54 16.27
C SER A 339 6.11 -6.55 15.03
N LEU A 340 6.65 -6.04 13.92
CA LEU A 340 6.06 -6.22 12.60
C LEU A 340 6.68 -7.47 11.95
N ILE A 341 6.28 -7.76 10.72
CA ILE A 341 6.71 -8.92 9.96
C ILE A 341 8.23 -8.88 9.76
N GLN A 342 8.91 -9.94 10.19
CA GLN A 342 10.35 -10.17 10.00
C GLN A 342 10.61 -11.57 9.47
N THR A 343 9.91 -12.56 10.04
CA THR A 343 9.97 -13.96 9.64
C THR A 343 8.80 -14.29 8.71
N VAL A 344 9.07 -15.07 7.67
CA VAL A 344 8.02 -15.66 6.82
C VAL A 344 8.33 -17.13 6.52
N GLY A 345 7.28 -17.95 6.53
CA GLY A 345 7.28 -19.30 6.00
C GLY A 345 6.61 -19.35 4.63
N ILE A 346 7.35 -19.69 3.58
CA ILE A 346 6.85 -19.83 2.21
C ILE A 346 6.64 -21.32 1.93
N THR A 347 5.39 -21.72 1.71
CA THR A 347 5.01 -23.12 1.53
C THR A 347 4.97 -23.54 0.05
N LYS A 348 5.08 -24.85 -0.23
CA LYS A 348 4.99 -25.39 -1.60
C LYS A 348 3.63 -25.16 -2.26
N MET A 349 2.57 -24.96 -1.48
CA MET A 349 1.21 -24.70 -1.97
C MET A 349 0.97 -23.23 -2.34
N GLY A 350 1.97 -22.36 -2.20
CA GLY A 350 1.83 -20.94 -2.48
C GLY A 350 1.02 -20.23 -1.40
N THR A 351 1.25 -20.59 -0.13
CA THR A 351 0.75 -19.86 1.04
C THR A 351 1.92 -19.34 1.86
N PHE A 352 1.84 -18.09 2.31
CA PHE A 352 2.89 -17.40 3.05
C PHE A 352 2.43 -17.12 4.47
N ILE A 353 3.15 -17.67 5.46
CA ILE A 353 2.81 -17.56 6.88
C ILE A 353 3.69 -16.49 7.52
N GLU A 354 3.08 -15.46 8.07
CA GLU A 354 3.74 -14.32 8.71
C GLU A 354 3.16 -14.09 10.11
N ALA A 355 3.79 -13.25 10.92
CA ALA A 355 3.22 -12.88 12.21
C ALA A 355 3.54 -11.44 12.60
N SER A 356 2.76 -10.93 13.55
CA SER A 356 2.90 -9.59 14.11
C SER A 356 2.41 -9.59 15.56
N SER A 357 2.87 -8.66 16.39
CA SER A 357 2.58 -8.68 17.83
C SER A 357 2.49 -7.29 18.45
N GLY A 358 1.87 -7.20 19.63
CA GLY A 358 2.07 -6.11 20.59
C GLY A 358 1.38 -4.78 20.25
N PHE A 359 0.18 -4.85 19.67
CA PHE A 359 -0.61 -3.67 19.26
C PHE A 359 -1.54 -3.12 20.35
N SER A 360 -1.47 -3.62 21.59
CA SER A 360 -2.42 -3.36 22.69
C SER A 360 -1.77 -2.74 23.92
N GLN A 361 -0.75 -1.89 23.73
CA GLN A 361 0.13 -1.44 24.82
C GLN A 361 -0.46 -0.33 25.73
N SER A 362 -1.69 0.14 25.51
CA SER A 362 -2.42 0.93 26.51
C SER A 362 -3.93 0.72 26.43
N SER A 363 -4.63 0.93 27.54
CA SER A 363 -6.10 0.96 27.59
C SER A 363 -6.68 2.01 26.64
N ASP A 364 -5.94 3.10 26.39
CA ASP A 364 -6.32 4.15 25.44
C ASP A 364 -6.09 3.70 23.99
N SER A 365 -5.09 2.86 23.71
CA SER A 365 -4.90 2.21 22.40
C SER A 365 -6.01 1.19 22.09
N ILE A 366 -6.74 0.76 23.12
CA ILE A 366 -7.86 -0.19 23.06
C ILE A 366 -9.22 0.54 23.05
N ARG A 367 -9.33 1.76 23.62
CA ARG A 367 -10.60 2.50 23.79
C ARG A 367 -10.69 3.85 23.07
N CYS A 368 -9.59 4.42 22.58
CA CYS A 368 -9.56 5.79 22.05
C CYS A 368 -9.03 5.85 20.61
N HIS A 369 -9.96 6.11 19.68
CA HIS A 369 -9.74 6.82 18.42
C HIS A 369 -8.63 6.30 17.49
N HIS A 370 -8.91 5.19 16.80
CA HIS A 370 -8.13 4.78 15.63
C HIS A 370 -9.09 4.36 14.52
N GLY A 371 -9.44 5.30 13.64
CA GLY A 371 -10.53 5.18 12.68
C GLY A 371 -10.43 3.97 11.75
N ILE A 372 -11.59 3.38 11.43
CA ILE A 372 -11.86 2.35 10.40
C ILE A 372 -11.07 1.02 10.52
N MET A 373 -9.94 0.96 11.21
CA MET A 373 -8.99 -0.17 11.17
C MET A 373 -8.40 -0.54 12.54
N SER A 374 -8.84 0.06 13.65
CA SER A 374 -8.55 -0.48 14.98
C SER A 374 -9.58 -1.49 15.42
N ALA A 375 -9.21 -2.24 16.46
CA ALA A 375 -9.82 -3.40 17.08
C ALA A 375 -11.33 -3.32 17.41
N GLU A 376 -12.07 -2.31 16.96
CA GLU A 376 -13.45 -2.05 17.36
C GLU A 376 -14.53 -2.31 16.29
N ILE A 377 -14.20 -2.73 15.07
CA ILE A 377 -15.19 -2.78 13.97
C ILE A 377 -15.55 -4.20 13.55
N GLY A 378 -16.69 -4.74 14.00
CA GLY A 378 -17.17 -5.99 13.39
C GLY A 378 -18.65 -6.31 13.62
N GLN A 379 -19.37 -6.41 12.50
CA GLN A 379 -20.78 -6.77 12.25
C GLN A 379 -21.64 -5.62 11.69
N LEU A 380 -21.38 -5.28 10.42
CA LEU A 380 -22.33 -4.54 9.56
C LEU A 380 -22.86 -5.41 8.42
N SER A 381 -22.81 -6.72 8.61
CA SER A 381 -23.25 -7.71 7.63
C SER A 381 -24.75 -7.69 7.35
N GLY A 382 -25.56 -7.15 8.27
CA GLY A 382 -27.00 -6.93 8.07
C GLY A 382 -27.33 -5.69 7.22
N ILE A 383 -26.33 -4.84 6.92
CA ILE A 383 -26.51 -3.66 6.07
C ILE A 383 -26.34 -4.08 4.60
N PRO A 384 -27.31 -3.76 3.71
CA PRO A 384 -27.20 -4.00 2.29
C PRO A 384 -25.88 -3.46 1.71
N PRO A 385 -25.26 -4.11 0.71
CA PRO A 385 -23.98 -3.68 0.15
C PRO A 385 -23.89 -2.19 -0.23
N LYS A 386 -25.01 -1.60 -0.68
CA LYS A 386 -25.10 -0.17 -1.05
C LYS A 386 -24.98 0.81 0.13
N GLU A 387 -25.23 0.33 1.34
CA GLU A 387 -25.24 1.13 2.58
C GLU A 387 -24.00 0.88 3.46
N ARG A 388 -23.06 0.04 2.99
CA ARG A 388 -21.78 -0.25 3.65
C ARG A 388 -20.79 0.91 3.47
N THR A 389 -21.15 2.07 4.02
CA THR A 389 -20.34 3.29 3.95
C THR A 389 -19.27 3.30 5.03
N LEU A 390 -18.28 4.17 4.85
CA LEU A 390 -17.23 4.41 5.83
C LEU A 390 -17.79 4.94 7.16
N GLU A 391 -18.82 5.77 7.08
CA GLU A 391 -19.52 6.33 8.24
C GLU A 391 -20.30 5.25 8.98
N ALA A 392 -20.96 4.33 8.27
CA ALA A 392 -21.62 3.17 8.89
C ALA A 392 -20.59 2.31 9.65
N ALA A 393 -19.43 2.03 9.01
CA ALA A 393 -18.30 1.34 9.65
C ALA A 393 -17.84 2.05 10.93
N GLN A 394 -17.65 3.37 10.88
CA GLN A 394 -17.25 4.17 12.05
C GLN A 394 -18.30 4.22 13.16
N LYS A 395 -19.59 4.34 12.82
CA LYS A 395 -20.68 4.40 13.80
C LYS A 395 -20.82 3.08 14.55
N TYR A 396 -20.74 1.97 13.84
CA TYR A 396 -20.80 0.65 14.44
C TYR A 396 -19.59 0.37 15.33
N ALA A 397 -18.39 0.75 14.89
CA ALA A 397 -17.15 0.62 15.66
C ALA A 397 -17.28 1.20 17.07
N ARG A 398 -17.75 2.45 17.15
CA ARG A 398 -17.93 3.18 18.41
C ARG A 398 -18.92 2.51 19.36
N ASN A 399 -19.80 1.65 18.85
CA ASN A 399 -20.88 1.04 19.61
C ASN A 399 -20.61 -0.45 19.94
N LYS A 400 -19.51 -1.04 19.47
CA LYS A 400 -19.21 -2.46 19.71
C LYS A 400 -18.60 -2.63 21.10
N GLN A 401 -19.43 -3.05 22.07
CA GLN A 401 -19.01 -3.26 23.46
C GLN A 401 -18.48 -4.68 23.77
N ASP A 402 -18.64 -5.64 22.85
CA ASP A 402 -18.39 -7.09 23.08
C ASP A 402 -17.17 -7.64 22.31
N LEU A 403 -16.05 -6.91 22.31
CA LEU A 403 -14.80 -7.40 21.70
C LEU A 403 -14.02 -8.26 22.69
N PRO A 404 -13.42 -9.37 22.24
CA PRO A 404 -12.53 -10.18 23.08
C PRO A 404 -11.23 -9.41 23.29
N TRP A 405 -11.18 -8.54 24.30
CA TRP A 405 -10.03 -7.68 24.60
C TRP A 405 -8.74 -8.51 24.77
N GLU A 406 -8.88 -9.74 25.28
CA GLU A 406 -7.81 -10.71 25.44
C GLU A 406 -7.10 -11.06 24.12
N ALA A 407 -7.84 -11.10 23.00
CA ALA A 407 -7.32 -11.44 21.67
C ALA A 407 -6.20 -10.48 21.22
N PHE A 408 -6.22 -9.25 21.71
CA PHE A 408 -5.30 -8.20 21.30
C PHE A 408 -4.06 -8.13 22.18
N ARG A 409 -4.01 -8.78 23.34
CA ARG A 409 -2.88 -8.69 24.30
C ARG A 409 -1.58 -9.30 23.81
N GLY A 410 -1.68 -10.25 22.88
CA GLY A 410 -0.55 -10.94 22.28
C GLY A 410 -0.26 -10.47 20.86
N GLY A 411 -0.45 -11.37 19.91
CA GLY A 411 -0.21 -11.11 18.50
C GLY A 411 -1.11 -11.95 17.61
N PHE A 412 -0.77 -12.04 16.34
CA PHE A 412 -1.46 -12.89 15.39
C PHE A 412 -0.46 -13.55 14.44
N ILE A 413 -0.82 -14.75 13.99
CA ILE A 413 -0.19 -15.40 12.84
C ILE A 413 -1.18 -15.30 11.70
N LEU A 414 -0.70 -14.86 10.54
CA LEU A 414 -1.49 -14.64 9.35
C LEU A 414 -1.01 -15.54 8.21
N GLU A 415 -1.91 -15.84 7.30
CA GLU A 415 -1.60 -16.42 6.01
C GLU A 415 -1.97 -15.44 4.90
N LYS A 416 -1.12 -15.35 3.88
CA LYS A 416 -1.40 -14.73 2.57
C LYS A 416 -1.32 -15.82 1.49
N ILE A 417 -2.28 -15.87 0.58
CA ILE A 417 -2.19 -16.75 -0.60
C ILE A 417 -1.47 -16.09 -1.79
N GLU A 418 -0.71 -16.90 -2.53
CA GLU A 418 -0.09 -16.55 -3.82
C GLU A 418 -1.13 -16.49 -4.95
N GLY A 419 -0.92 -15.57 -5.90
CA GLY A 419 -1.86 -15.22 -6.97
C GLY A 419 -2.43 -13.84 -6.67
N PRO A 420 -3.76 -13.70 -6.46
CA PRO A 420 -4.81 -14.74 -6.50
C PRO A 420 -5.31 -15.04 -7.92
N LEU A 421 -6.13 -16.09 -8.08
CA LEU A 421 -6.83 -16.38 -9.34
C LEU A 421 -8.17 -15.63 -9.44
N SER A 422 -8.79 -15.36 -8.29
CA SER A 422 -9.93 -14.47 -8.16
C SER A 422 -9.57 -13.06 -8.60
N THR A 423 -10.31 -12.54 -9.56
CA THR A 423 -10.18 -11.15 -10.02
C THR A 423 -11.55 -10.48 -10.09
N GLY A 424 -11.58 -9.17 -9.96
CA GLY A 424 -12.73 -8.34 -10.24
C GLY A 424 -12.37 -7.12 -11.09
N GLU A 425 -12.89 -5.96 -10.72
CA GLU A 425 -12.84 -4.75 -11.52
C GLU A 425 -12.88 -3.46 -10.70
N LEU A 426 -12.52 -2.36 -11.35
CA LEU A 426 -12.60 -0.99 -10.87
C LEU A 426 -13.48 -0.19 -11.83
N THR A 427 -14.48 0.49 -11.29
CA THR A 427 -15.43 1.32 -12.06
C THR A 427 -15.58 2.71 -11.44
N LEU A 428 -16.00 3.68 -12.24
CA LEU A 428 -16.20 5.04 -11.77
C LEU A 428 -17.49 5.12 -10.94
N VAL A 429 -17.44 5.92 -9.88
CA VAL A 429 -18.61 6.28 -9.05
C VAL A 429 -19.04 7.73 -9.24
N ASN A 430 -18.15 8.56 -9.78
CA ASN A 430 -18.36 9.95 -10.17
C ASN A 430 -17.15 10.41 -11.03
N LYS A 431 -17.12 11.70 -11.38
CA LYS A 431 -16.02 12.32 -12.16
C LYS A 431 -14.96 13.02 -11.31
N ASP A 432 -15.05 12.95 -9.98
CA ASP A 432 -14.08 13.57 -9.07
C ASP A 432 -12.96 12.57 -8.72
N ILE A 433 -11.74 12.84 -9.23
CA ILE A 433 -10.56 12.01 -8.97
C ILE A 433 -10.22 11.88 -7.47
N SER A 434 -10.67 12.82 -6.64
CA SER A 434 -10.44 12.82 -5.19
C SER A 434 -11.25 11.71 -4.50
N SER A 435 -12.40 11.36 -5.09
CA SER A 435 -13.25 10.25 -4.66
C SER A 435 -12.59 8.90 -4.97
N ASN A 436 -12.80 7.89 -4.11
CA ASN A 436 -12.37 6.54 -4.44
C ASN A 436 -13.31 5.95 -5.51
N PRO A 437 -12.79 5.25 -6.53
CA PRO A 437 -13.62 4.47 -7.44
C PRO A 437 -14.23 3.26 -6.70
N SER A 438 -15.22 2.62 -7.32
CA SER A 438 -15.76 1.34 -6.84
C SER A 438 -14.79 0.23 -7.24
N VAL A 439 -14.49 -0.69 -6.32
CA VAL A 439 -13.53 -1.79 -6.56
C VAL A 439 -14.10 -3.10 -6.04
N THR A 440 -14.07 -4.11 -6.90
CA THR A 440 -14.45 -5.50 -6.61
C THR A 440 -13.23 -6.39 -6.79
N PHE A 441 -12.95 -7.30 -5.85
CA PHE A 441 -11.86 -8.27 -5.98
C PHE A 441 -12.35 -9.72 -6.13
N ASN A 442 -13.60 -10.00 -5.73
CA ASN A 442 -14.21 -11.33 -5.75
C ASN A 442 -13.43 -12.35 -4.91
N TYR A 443 -13.09 -12.01 -3.66
CA TYR A 443 -12.31 -12.89 -2.78
C TYR A 443 -12.88 -14.31 -2.72
N PHE A 444 -12.04 -15.32 -2.98
CA PHE A 444 -12.41 -16.75 -3.00
C PHE A 444 -13.54 -17.14 -3.96
N SER A 445 -13.77 -16.36 -5.03
CA SER A 445 -14.61 -16.77 -6.16
C SER A 445 -14.00 -17.95 -6.92
N HIS A 446 -12.67 -18.06 -6.96
CA HIS A 446 -11.98 -19.19 -7.55
C HIS A 446 -11.66 -20.24 -6.47
N PRO A 447 -12.07 -21.52 -6.65
CA PRO A 447 -11.98 -22.52 -5.58
C PRO A 447 -10.55 -22.88 -5.17
N ARG A 448 -9.56 -22.71 -6.05
CA ARG A 448 -8.14 -22.94 -5.70
C ARG A 448 -7.62 -21.91 -4.68
N ASP A 449 -8.14 -20.69 -4.69
CA ASP A 449 -7.74 -19.66 -3.73
C ASP A 449 -8.22 -20.03 -2.32
N LEU A 450 -9.46 -20.51 -2.21
CA LEU A 450 -9.98 -21.00 -0.94
C LEU A 450 -9.19 -22.22 -0.44
N LYS A 451 -8.86 -23.16 -1.33
CA LYS A 451 -8.02 -24.32 -0.97
C LYS A 451 -6.65 -23.91 -0.42
N LYS A 452 -6.02 -22.87 -0.98
CA LYS A 452 -4.77 -22.31 -0.47
C LYS A 452 -4.95 -21.68 0.93
N CYS A 453 -6.04 -20.97 1.17
CA CYS A 453 -6.35 -20.43 2.50
C CYS A 453 -6.50 -21.57 3.52
N VAL A 454 -7.31 -22.59 3.21
CA VAL A 454 -7.50 -23.75 4.10
C VAL A 454 -6.17 -24.43 4.43
N TYR A 455 -5.31 -24.60 3.42
CA TYR A 455 -3.97 -25.14 3.63
C TYR A 455 -3.11 -24.23 4.53
N GLY A 456 -3.18 -22.92 4.32
CA GLY A 456 -2.51 -21.91 5.15
C GLY A 456 -2.94 -21.97 6.61
N ILE A 457 -4.24 -21.94 6.87
CA ILE A 457 -4.80 -22.03 8.21
C ILE A 457 -4.38 -23.34 8.88
N ARG A 458 -4.50 -24.49 8.21
CA ARG A 458 -4.01 -25.79 8.75
C ARG A 458 -2.51 -25.80 9.03
N THR A 459 -1.72 -25.04 8.28
CA THR A 459 -0.29 -24.86 8.56
C THR A 459 -0.09 -24.05 9.83
N ILE A 460 -0.87 -22.97 10.02
CA ILE A 460 -0.86 -22.19 11.27
C ILE A 460 -1.29 -23.07 12.46
N GLU A 461 -2.29 -23.94 12.32
CA GLU A 461 -2.68 -24.87 13.40
C GLU A 461 -1.52 -25.75 13.87
N LYS A 462 -0.68 -26.23 12.93
CA LYS A 462 0.52 -27.00 13.28
C LYS A 462 1.54 -26.14 14.02
N VAL A 463 1.78 -24.91 13.55
CA VAL A 463 2.70 -23.96 14.19
C VAL A 463 2.26 -23.63 15.61
N LEU A 464 0.96 -23.42 15.84
CA LEU A 464 0.39 -23.12 17.15
C LEU A 464 0.59 -24.24 18.19
N ARG A 465 0.71 -25.50 17.75
CA ARG A 465 0.95 -26.66 18.62
C ARG A 465 2.41 -26.87 18.98
N THR A 466 3.32 -26.11 18.37
CA THR A 466 4.76 -26.24 18.65
C THR A 466 5.09 -25.69 20.02
N LYS A 467 6.09 -26.29 20.69
CA LYS A 467 6.57 -25.83 22.00
C LYS A 467 6.99 -24.36 22.00
N HIS A 468 7.44 -23.86 20.85
CA HIS A 468 7.89 -22.49 20.65
C HIS A 468 6.76 -21.48 20.81
N ILE A 469 5.58 -21.76 20.24
CA ILE A 469 4.41 -20.89 20.39
C ILE A 469 3.75 -21.09 21.75
N VAL A 470 3.61 -22.33 22.22
CA VAL A 470 3.01 -22.63 23.54
C VAL A 470 3.79 -21.93 24.67
N SER A 471 5.12 -21.88 24.57
CA SER A 471 5.94 -21.15 25.55
C SER A 471 5.65 -19.63 25.61
N LEU A 472 5.16 -19.02 24.52
CA LEU A 472 4.80 -17.61 24.49
C LEU A 472 3.43 -17.32 25.13
N THR A 473 2.49 -18.26 25.06
CA THR A 473 1.14 -18.10 25.62
C THR A 473 1.09 -18.39 27.12
N GLY A 474 2.05 -19.15 27.65
CA GLY A 474 2.26 -19.37 29.08
C GLY A 474 1.32 -20.43 29.65
N ASP A 475 1.59 -21.69 29.33
CA ASP A 475 0.90 -22.96 29.71
C ASP A 475 -0.64 -22.99 29.56
N ASP A 476 -1.26 -21.89 29.13
CA ASP A 476 -2.68 -21.84 28.82
C ASP A 476 -2.93 -22.56 27.50
N GLU A 477 -3.57 -23.72 27.59
CA GLU A 477 -3.96 -24.52 26.44
C GLU A 477 -5.23 -23.96 25.82
N TYR A 478 -5.11 -22.92 24.99
CA TYR A 478 -6.22 -22.49 24.15
C TYR A 478 -6.46 -23.54 23.07
N SER A 479 -7.59 -24.25 23.14
CA SER A 479 -7.99 -25.14 22.05
C SER A 479 -8.09 -24.35 20.73
N MET A 480 -7.78 -24.99 19.62
CA MET A 480 -7.90 -24.38 18.28
C MET A 480 -9.29 -23.78 18.04
N LYS A 481 -10.35 -24.46 18.51
CA LYS A 481 -11.73 -23.97 18.40
C LYS A 481 -11.91 -22.60 19.08
N VAL A 482 -11.32 -22.40 20.26
CA VAL A 482 -11.38 -21.12 20.98
C VAL A 482 -10.65 -20.03 20.20
N LEU A 483 -9.43 -20.31 19.70
CA LEU A 483 -8.65 -19.33 18.92
C LEU A 483 -9.36 -18.95 17.61
N LEU A 484 -9.95 -19.91 16.89
CA LEU A 484 -10.70 -19.64 15.67
C LEU A 484 -11.95 -18.81 15.94
N ASN A 485 -12.76 -19.18 16.94
CA ASN A 485 -13.96 -18.40 17.32
C ASN A 485 -13.61 -16.97 17.71
N MET A 486 -12.56 -16.80 18.55
CA MET A 486 -12.05 -15.50 18.96
C MET A 486 -11.60 -14.68 17.75
N SER A 487 -10.91 -15.32 16.81
CA SER A 487 -10.43 -14.67 15.58
C SER A 487 -11.57 -14.24 14.67
N VAL A 488 -12.63 -15.05 14.51
CA VAL A 488 -13.84 -14.64 13.78
C VAL A 488 -14.48 -13.41 14.43
N LYS A 489 -14.61 -13.41 15.76
CA LYS A 489 -15.20 -12.30 16.52
C LYS A 489 -14.38 -11.01 16.42
N ALA A 490 -13.05 -11.13 16.47
CA ALA A 490 -12.07 -10.05 16.41
C ALA A 490 -11.80 -9.53 14.98
N ASN A 491 -12.05 -10.33 13.95
CA ASN A 491 -11.77 -9.96 12.56
C ASN A 491 -12.57 -8.71 12.11
N LEU A 492 -11.96 -7.88 11.27
CA LEU A 492 -12.50 -6.58 10.85
C LEU A 492 -12.85 -6.60 9.35
N ASN A 493 -14.07 -7.01 9.02
CA ASN A 493 -14.67 -6.89 7.69
C ASN A 493 -16.19 -6.70 7.78
N MET A 494 -16.83 -6.45 6.64
CA MET A 494 -18.27 -6.22 6.51
C MET A 494 -19.02 -7.47 6.00
N ILE A 495 -18.37 -8.63 6.07
CA ILE A 495 -18.90 -9.90 5.55
C ILE A 495 -19.76 -10.55 6.64
N PRO A 496 -20.93 -11.13 6.29
CA PRO A 496 -21.71 -11.96 7.22
C PRO A 496 -20.87 -13.10 7.80
N LYS A 497 -20.84 -13.17 9.14
CA LYS A 497 -20.04 -14.16 9.88
C LYS A 497 -20.93 -15.27 10.39
N HIS A 498 -20.44 -16.49 10.30
CA HIS A 498 -21.07 -17.71 10.80
C HIS A 498 -20.34 -18.15 12.06
N THR A 499 -20.55 -17.41 13.16
CA THR A 499 -19.79 -17.60 14.43
C THR A 499 -19.98 -18.97 15.08
N ASN A 500 -20.97 -19.74 14.64
CA ASN A 500 -21.27 -21.09 15.13
C ASN A 500 -20.71 -22.20 14.23
N ASP A 501 -20.10 -21.86 13.08
CA ASP A 501 -19.57 -22.81 12.10
C ASP A 501 -18.05 -22.62 11.87
N THR A 502 -17.27 -22.69 12.95
CA THR A 502 -15.79 -22.77 12.85
C THR A 502 -15.27 -24.20 12.73
N ALA A 503 -16.17 -25.20 12.69
CA ALA A 503 -15.79 -26.57 12.35
C ALA A 503 -15.29 -26.66 10.90
N SER A 504 -15.81 -25.80 10.01
CA SER A 504 -15.32 -25.65 8.64
C SER A 504 -14.25 -24.57 8.52
N ILE A 505 -13.01 -24.99 8.22
CA ILE A 505 -11.92 -24.04 7.90
C ILE A 505 -12.22 -23.24 6.62
N GLU A 506 -13.00 -23.80 5.69
CA GLU A 506 -13.45 -23.05 4.50
C GLU A 506 -14.36 -21.88 4.89
N GLN A 507 -15.30 -22.11 5.81
CA GLN A 507 -16.17 -21.05 6.30
C GLN A 507 -15.38 -20.01 7.10
N PHE A 508 -14.44 -20.45 7.94
CA PHE A 508 -13.50 -19.55 8.61
C PHE A 508 -12.75 -18.65 7.63
N CYS A 509 -12.22 -19.21 6.53
CA CYS A 509 -11.55 -18.44 5.48
C CYS A 509 -12.47 -17.35 4.91
N ARG A 510 -13.71 -17.71 4.55
CA ARG A 510 -14.68 -16.76 3.97
C ARG A 510 -15.10 -15.67 4.95
N ASP A 511 -15.36 -16.03 6.20
CA ASP A 511 -15.84 -15.11 7.23
C ASP A 511 -14.75 -14.12 7.67
N THR A 512 -13.48 -14.52 7.60
CA THR A 512 -12.36 -13.75 8.16
C THR A 512 -11.45 -13.13 7.12
N VAL A 513 -11.80 -13.23 5.83
CA VAL A 513 -10.98 -12.64 4.78
C VAL A 513 -10.87 -11.14 4.95
N VAL A 514 -9.63 -10.68 4.89
CA VAL A 514 -9.26 -9.27 4.85
C VAL A 514 -8.17 -9.08 3.80
N THR A 515 -7.90 -7.83 3.45
CA THR A 515 -6.81 -7.49 2.53
C THR A 515 -5.45 -7.65 3.23
N ILE A 516 -4.42 -8.10 2.49
CA ILE A 516 -3.01 -7.94 2.89
C ILE A 516 -2.43 -6.61 2.36
N TRP A 517 -3.27 -5.75 1.79
CA TRP A 517 -2.94 -4.48 1.12
C TRP A 517 -1.96 -4.64 -0.06
N HIS A 518 -1.96 -5.80 -0.71
CA HIS A 518 -1.14 -6.10 -1.89
C HIS A 518 -1.96 -6.15 -3.19
N TYR A 519 -3.04 -5.37 -3.25
CA TYR A 519 -3.87 -5.28 -4.46
C TYR A 519 -3.11 -4.74 -5.66
N HIS A 520 -3.48 -5.25 -6.83
CA HIS A 520 -2.80 -5.03 -8.10
C HIS A 520 -3.77 -5.23 -9.29
N GLY A 521 -3.29 -4.96 -10.51
CA GLY A 521 -4.09 -5.07 -11.73
C GLY A 521 -4.84 -3.79 -12.10
N GLY A 522 -5.63 -3.86 -13.18
CA GLY A 522 -6.37 -2.74 -13.75
C GLY A 522 -5.70 -2.08 -14.96
N CYS A 523 -4.40 -2.27 -15.16
CA CYS A 523 -3.64 -1.81 -16.33
C CYS A 523 -2.67 -2.89 -16.85
N HIS A 524 -3.15 -4.12 -16.96
CA HIS A 524 -2.34 -5.30 -17.29
C HIS A 524 -1.51 -5.17 -18.57
N VAL A 525 -0.28 -5.68 -18.52
CA VAL A 525 0.59 -5.84 -19.70
C VAL A 525 -0.08 -6.75 -20.73
N GLY A 526 0.01 -6.37 -22.01
CA GLY A 526 -0.64 -7.04 -23.14
C GLY A 526 -2.13 -6.70 -23.32
N LYS A 527 -2.74 -5.95 -22.39
CA LYS A 527 -4.16 -5.57 -22.45
C LYS A 527 -4.38 -4.06 -22.43
N VAL A 528 -3.66 -3.35 -21.56
CA VAL A 528 -3.69 -1.89 -21.43
C VAL A 528 -2.36 -1.27 -21.81
N VAL A 529 -1.25 -1.90 -21.42
CA VAL A 529 0.10 -1.48 -21.79
C VAL A 529 0.85 -2.56 -22.56
N ASP A 530 1.84 -2.18 -23.36
CA ASP A 530 2.78 -3.11 -24.00
C ASP A 530 3.87 -3.59 -23.01
N ARG A 531 4.83 -4.40 -23.50
CA ARG A 531 5.96 -4.91 -22.69
C ARG A 531 6.98 -3.84 -22.28
N ASP A 532 6.89 -2.66 -22.87
CA ASP A 532 7.65 -1.48 -22.49
C ASP A 532 6.80 -0.52 -21.66
N TYR A 533 5.64 -0.98 -21.18
CA TYR A 533 4.72 -0.24 -20.34
C TYR A 533 4.08 0.99 -21.01
N ARG A 534 4.12 1.08 -22.33
CA ARG A 534 3.42 2.13 -23.10
C ARG A 534 1.95 1.78 -23.23
N VAL A 535 1.07 2.76 -23.03
CA VAL A 535 -0.38 2.55 -23.19
C VAL A 535 -0.68 2.22 -24.65
N LEU A 536 -1.33 1.08 -24.88
CA LEU A 536 -1.63 0.58 -26.21
C LEU A 536 -2.50 1.60 -26.96
N GLY A 537 -2.10 1.94 -28.18
CA GLY A 537 -2.83 2.89 -29.03
C GLY A 537 -2.60 4.38 -28.69
N VAL A 538 -1.78 4.71 -27.69
CA VAL A 538 -1.51 6.11 -27.28
C VAL A 538 -0.01 6.40 -27.35
N ALA A 539 0.36 7.50 -27.99
CA ALA A 539 1.75 7.95 -28.01
C ALA A 539 2.12 8.77 -26.76
N GLY A 540 3.34 8.61 -26.25
CA GLY A 540 3.86 9.43 -25.15
C GLY A 540 3.20 9.18 -23.78
N LEU A 541 2.56 8.03 -23.57
CA LEU A 541 1.92 7.68 -22.30
C LEU A 541 2.37 6.28 -21.83
N ARG A 542 2.77 6.18 -20.56
CA ARG A 542 3.11 4.90 -19.90
C ARG A 542 2.40 4.71 -18.57
N VAL A 543 2.31 3.47 -18.10
CA VAL A 543 1.89 3.11 -16.73
C VAL A 543 2.94 2.20 -16.10
N ILE A 544 3.59 2.63 -15.02
CA ILE A 544 4.71 1.90 -14.39
C ILE A 544 4.46 1.79 -12.89
N ASP A 545 3.49 0.96 -12.51
CA ASP A 545 3.20 0.65 -11.11
C ASP A 545 2.49 -0.71 -10.96
N GLY A 546 2.06 -1.06 -9.74
CA GLY A 546 1.41 -2.34 -9.45
C GLY A 546 0.08 -2.58 -10.20
N SER A 547 -0.50 -1.59 -10.87
CA SER A 547 -1.67 -1.81 -11.76
C SER A 547 -1.36 -2.71 -12.95
N THR A 548 -0.08 -2.87 -13.28
CA THR A 548 0.39 -3.63 -14.45
C THR A 548 0.65 -5.10 -14.14
N PHE A 549 0.62 -5.48 -12.87
CA PHE A 549 0.89 -6.85 -12.43
C PHE A 549 -0.33 -7.75 -12.65
N VAL A 550 -0.08 -8.94 -13.20
CA VAL A 550 -1.06 -10.03 -13.28
C VAL A 550 -1.18 -10.77 -11.96
N ASN A 551 -0.06 -10.96 -11.25
CA ASN A 551 0.03 -11.61 -9.95
C ASN A 551 0.95 -10.83 -9.01
N SER A 552 0.76 -11.01 -7.70
CA SER A 552 1.64 -10.45 -6.67
C SER A 552 3.07 -11.01 -6.80
N PRO A 553 4.12 -10.16 -6.86
CA PRO A 553 5.52 -10.62 -6.95
C PRO A 553 6.06 -11.16 -5.62
N GLY A 554 5.63 -12.36 -5.26
CA GLY A 554 6.05 -13.07 -4.04
C GLY A 554 5.31 -12.61 -2.79
N THR A 555 6.01 -12.60 -1.65
CA THR A 555 5.40 -12.36 -0.34
C THR A 555 4.93 -10.92 -0.16
N ASN A 556 5.79 -9.95 -0.49
CA ASN A 556 5.49 -8.53 -0.38
C ASN A 556 5.97 -7.79 -1.63
N PRO A 557 5.13 -6.97 -2.28
CA PRO A 557 5.44 -6.41 -3.59
C PRO A 557 6.34 -5.16 -3.53
N GLN A 558 6.56 -4.54 -2.37
CA GLN A 558 7.14 -3.20 -2.31
C GLN A 558 8.53 -3.13 -2.95
N ALA A 559 9.37 -4.15 -2.74
CA ALA A 559 10.72 -4.19 -3.30
C ALA A 559 10.65 -4.20 -4.81
N THR A 560 9.79 -5.05 -5.37
CA THR A 560 9.60 -5.21 -6.81
C THR A 560 9.03 -3.95 -7.45
N VAL A 561 8.10 -3.25 -6.78
CA VAL A 561 7.56 -1.99 -7.29
C VAL A 561 8.62 -0.87 -7.27
N MET A 562 9.46 -0.79 -6.22
CA MET A 562 10.59 0.17 -6.18
C MET A 562 11.64 -0.15 -7.24
N MET A 563 11.99 -1.44 -7.37
CA MET A 563 12.93 -1.95 -8.37
C MET A 563 12.42 -1.64 -9.78
N MET A 564 11.14 -1.89 -10.09
CA MET A 564 10.53 -1.62 -11.38
C MET A 564 10.64 -0.15 -11.79
N GLY A 565 10.44 0.79 -10.86
CA GLY A 565 10.65 2.21 -11.11
C GLY A 565 12.09 2.54 -11.52
N ARG A 566 13.09 1.98 -10.81
CA ARG A 566 14.51 2.13 -11.14
C ARG A 566 14.89 1.44 -12.45
N TYR A 567 14.38 0.23 -12.67
CA TYR A 567 14.60 -0.61 -13.84
C TYR A 567 14.11 0.11 -15.10
N MET A 568 12.85 0.55 -15.10
CA MET A 568 12.27 1.24 -16.24
C MET A 568 12.94 2.59 -16.48
N GLY A 569 13.31 3.31 -15.41
CA GLY A 569 14.09 4.53 -15.53
C GLY A 569 15.37 4.32 -16.32
N VAL A 570 16.17 3.30 -16.00
CA VAL A 570 17.40 3.03 -16.77
C VAL A 570 17.12 2.51 -18.16
N LYS A 571 16.13 1.64 -18.34
CA LYS A 571 15.74 1.17 -19.67
C LYS A 571 15.40 2.34 -20.59
N MET A 572 14.59 3.28 -20.11
CA MET A 572 14.21 4.49 -20.86
C MET A 572 15.40 5.41 -21.15
N LEU A 573 16.35 5.55 -20.22
CA LEU A 573 17.58 6.30 -20.46
C LEU A 573 18.46 5.63 -21.52
N ARG A 574 18.61 4.30 -21.47
CA ARG A 574 19.34 3.51 -22.47
C ARG A 574 18.67 3.63 -23.85
N GLU A 575 17.34 3.57 -23.92
CA GLU A 575 16.56 3.78 -25.14
C GLU A 575 16.81 5.17 -25.76
N ARG A 576 16.84 6.24 -24.96
CA ARG A 576 16.98 7.61 -25.48
C ARG A 576 18.42 8.06 -25.73
N LEU A 577 19.39 7.54 -24.98
CA LEU A 577 20.78 8.01 -25.03
C LEU A 577 21.71 7.05 -25.79
N GLY A 578 21.29 5.81 -26.04
CA GLY A 578 22.15 4.78 -26.64
C GLY A 578 23.43 4.60 -25.83
N ARG A 579 24.59 4.68 -26.50
CA ARG A 579 25.92 4.58 -25.86
C ARG A 579 26.20 5.67 -24.81
N ALA A 580 25.49 6.81 -24.85
CA ALA A 580 25.66 7.86 -23.85
C ALA A 580 24.99 7.55 -22.49
N ALA A 581 24.37 6.37 -22.36
CA ALA A 581 23.78 5.90 -21.11
C ALA A 581 24.79 5.25 -20.13
N ASP A 582 26.05 5.03 -20.55
CA ASP A 582 27.06 4.38 -19.70
C ASP A 582 27.30 5.20 -18.40
N GLY A 583 27.20 4.54 -17.24
CA GLY A 583 27.39 5.15 -15.90
C GLY A 583 26.12 5.63 -15.17
N VAL A 584 24.91 5.27 -15.64
CA VAL A 584 23.62 5.70 -15.05
C VAL A 584 22.94 4.68 -14.11
#